data_AF-A0A517MPF7-F1
#
_entry.id   AF-A0A517MPF7-F1
#
_cell.length_a   1.000
_cell.length_b   1.000
_cell.length_c   1.000
_cell.angle_alpha   90.00
_cell.angle_beta   90.00
_cell.angle_gamma   90.00
#
_symmetry.space_group_name_H-M   'P 1'
#
loop_
_entity.id
_entity.type
_entity.pdbx_description
1 polymer ?
#
loop_
_entity_poly.entity_id
_entity_poly.type
_entity_poly.pdbx_seq_one_letter_code
_entity_poly.pdbx_strand_id
1 'polypeptide(L)'
;MSEATTTAQPGDEKLRKYLTFMLGANPQVESERIVSRRMKALKIAAEIAPELKQVQALQEGLQETLAKLEELRRGVWTEPAERMRGELSAIDIVAHPHLEPVVARLGTLLKHRQALAAVAVGNATADTEFITHFREVLSAAPQLRSELRERAVSAFTDRKLRKAGRRTLKRLQQEVPEICELETEWIASLKKQKTKWFQGTSKPLSQMLVTRETWFDKAVYYFWTAVKWMFMAYIIFVILGVIIAIITGAKK
;
A
#
# COMPACT_ATOMS: atom_id res chain seq x y z
N MET A 1 42.16 2.51 -15.04
CA MET A 1 40.88 2.87 -14.40
C MET A 1 40.35 4.08 -15.16
N SER A 2 39.43 3.84 -16.11
CA SER A 2 38.87 4.87 -16.98
C SER A 2 37.61 5.47 -16.35
N GLU A 3 37.63 6.78 -16.14
CA GLU A 3 36.45 7.57 -15.77
C GLU A 3 35.52 7.66 -16.97
N ALA A 4 34.32 7.10 -16.83
CA ALA A 4 33.26 7.21 -17.83
C ALA A 4 32.55 8.57 -17.68
N THR A 5 33.02 9.56 -18.44
CA THR A 5 32.33 10.83 -18.63
C THR A 5 30.99 10.56 -19.32
N THR A 6 29.91 10.49 -18.54
CA THR A 6 28.55 10.36 -19.06
C THR A 6 28.16 11.67 -19.74
N THR A 7 28.28 11.72 -21.06
CA THR A 7 27.84 12.85 -21.88
C THR A 7 26.31 12.91 -21.87
N ALA A 8 25.77 13.93 -21.18
CA ALA A 8 24.33 14.20 -21.16
C ALA A 8 23.81 14.45 -22.58
N GLN A 9 22.75 13.75 -22.97
CA GLN A 9 22.18 13.88 -24.32
C GLN A 9 21.56 15.27 -24.53
N PRO A 10 21.61 15.84 -25.75
CA PRO A 10 21.10 17.18 -26.05
C PRO A 10 19.59 17.36 -25.82
N GLY A 11 18.83 16.27 -25.69
CA GLY A 11 17.42 16.30 -25.28
C GLY A 11 17.21 16.71 -23.81
N ASP A 12 18.16 16.38 -22.93
CA ASP A 12 18.07 16.67 -21.50
C ASP A 12 18.26 18.17 -21.21
N GLU A 13 19.04 18.88 -22.02
CA GLU A 13 19.28 20.31 -21.79
C GLU A 13 18.07 21.16 -22.16
N LYS A 14 17.37 20.80 -23.26
CA LYS A 14 16.09 21.44 -23.62
C LYS A 14 15.01 21.13 -22.58
N LEU A 15 14.95 19.89 -22.10
CA LEU A 15 14.03 19.49 -21.04
C LEU A 15 14.34 20.21 -19.72
N ARG A 16 15.62 20.34 -19.34
CA ARG A 16 16.05 21.12 -18.16
C ARG A 16 15.72 22.60 -18.29
N LYS A 17 15.93 23.23 -19.46
CA LYS A 17 15.56 24.63 -19.69
C LYS A 17 14.05 24.83 -19.62
N TYR A 18 13.27 23.90 -20.19
CA TYR A 18 11.81 23.92 -20.13
C TYR A 18 11.28 23.70 -18.71
N LEU A 19 11.82 22.73 -17.97
CA LEU A 19 11.44 22.50 -16.57
C LEU A 19 11.84 23.66 -15.67
N THR A 20 13.03 24.25 -15.86
CA THR A 20 13.46 25.46 -15.15
C THR A 20 12.52 26.64 -15.44
N PHE A 21 12.08 26.79 -16.70
CA PHE A 21 11.11 27.81 -17.08
C PHE A 21 9.73 27.57 -16.43
N MET A 22 9.22 26.35 -16.49
CA MET A 22 7.92 25.98 -15.90
C MET A 22 7.91 26.05 -14.37
N LEU A 23 9.01 25.66 -13.72
CA LEU A 23 9.20 25.81 -12.27
C LEU A 23 9.40 27.27 -11.87
N GLY A 24 10.05 28.06 -12.71
CA GLY A 24 10.18 29.52 -12.54
C GLY A 24 8.84 30.25 -12.70
N ALA A 25 7.96 29.77 -13.59
CA ALA A 25 6.62 30.29 -13.78
C ALA A 25 5.61 29.81 -12.72
N ASN A 26 6.08 29.11 -11.67
CA ASN A 26 5.21 28.72 -10.57
C ASN A 26 4.78 29.99 -9.79
N PRO A 27 3.48 30.31 -9.74
CA PRO A 27 2.99 31.56 -9.16
C PRO A 27 3.40 31.77 -7.70
N GLN A 28 3.75 30.72 -6.97
CA GLN A 28 4.29 30.84 -5.60
C GLN A 28 5.68 31.51 -5.57
N VAL A 29 6.59 31.14 -6.48
CA VAL A 29 7.95 31.71 -6.53
C VAL A 29 7.92 33.15 -7.04
N GLU A 30 7.06 33.43 -8.02
CA GLU A 30 6.86 34.79 -8.53
C GLU A 30 6.18 35.69 -7.47
N SER A 31 5.31 35.12 -6.62
CA SER A 31 4.62 35.88 -5.56
C SER A 31 5.60 36.46 -4.54
N GLU A 32 6.60 35.70 -4.09
CA GLU A 32 7.63 36.20 -3.16
C GLU A 32 8.48 37.31 -3.80
N ARG A 33 8.80 37.19 -5.09
CA ARG A 33 9.51 38.23 -5.85
C ARG A 33 8.68 39.49 -6.03
N ILE A 34 7.38 39.36 -6.30
CA ILE A 34 6.47 40.50 -6.45
C ILE A 34 6.26 41.19 -5.09
N VAL A 35 6.08 40.42 -4.01
CA VAL A 35 5.92 40.95 -2.65
C VAL A 35 7.20 41.66 -2.20
N SER A 36 8.37 41.06 -2.38
CA SER A 36 9.66 41.68 -2.01
C SER A 36 9.94 42.96 -2.81
N ARG A 37 9.64 42.98 -4.12
CA ARG A 37 9.75 44.20 -4.94
C ARG A 37 8.78 45.29 -4.49
N ARG A 38 7.54 44.94 -4.14
CA ARG A 38 6.54 45.89 -3.60
C ARG A 38 6.95 46.43 -2.23
N MET A 39 7.42 45.57 -1.32
CA MET A 39 7.92 45.99 0.00
C MET A 39 9.11 46.94 -0.12
N LYS A 40 10.02 46.68 -1.07
CA LYS A 40 11.17 47.55 -1.35
C LYS A 40 10.76 48.89 -1.98
N ALA A 41 9.83 48.86 -2.94
CA ALA A 41 9.35 50.07 -3.62
C ALA A 41 8.59 51.01 -2.68
N LEU A 42 7.81 50.45 -1.75
CA LEU A 42 7.01 51.21 -0.80
C LEU A 42 7.77 51.61 0.49
N LYS A 43 9.06 51.24 0.63
CA LYS A 43 9.88 51.43 1.85
C LYS A 43 9.29 50.83 3.14
N ILE A 44 8.21 50.06 3.03
CA ILE A 44 7.50 49.37 4.11
C ILE A 44 8.42 48.42 4.88
N ALA A 45 9.49 47.92 4.25
CA ALA A 45 10.45 47.02 4.88
C ALA A 45 11.07 47.56 6.18
N ALA A 46 11.22 48.88 6.34
CA ALA A 46 11.75 49.47 7.58
C ALA A 46 10.70 49.56 8.70
N GLU A 47 9.43 49.75 8.35
CA GLU A 47 8.31 49.89 9.30
C GLU A 47 7.80 48.53 9.79
N ILE A 48 7.79 47.50 8.92
CA ILE A 48 7.32 46.14 9.24
C ILE A 48 8.46 45.23 9.74
N ALA A 49 9.73 45.66 9.67
CA ALA A 49 10.88 44.90 10.19
C ALA A 49 10.67 44.27 11.59
N PRO A 50 10.11 44.98 12.60
CA PRO A 50 9.84 44.37 13.91
C PRO A 50 8.74 43.30 13.86
N GLU A 51 7.67 43.51 13.09
CA GLU A 51 6.57 42.54 12.94
C GLU A 51 7.02 41.29 12.17
N LEU A 52 7.84 41.45 11.12
CA LEU A 52 8.46 40.35 10.39
C LEU A 52 9.33 39.48 11.29
N LYS A 53 10.09 40.07 12.22
CA LYS A 53 10.88 39.33 13.21
C LYS A 53 9.99 38.53 14.17
N GLN A 54 8.86 39.10 14.59
CA GLN A 54 7.89 38.37 15.43
C GLN A 54 7.27 37.19 14.67
N VAL A 55 6.88 37.39 13.41
CA VAL A 55 6.34 36.32 12.56
C VAL A 55 7.38 35.23 12.34
N GLN A 56 8.65 35.58 12.10
CA GLN A 56 9.74 34.62 11.98
C GLN A 56 9.94 33.80 13.26
N ALA A 57 10.00 34.46 14.43
CA ALA A 57 10.13 33.75 15.71
C ALA A 57 8.96 32.79 15.98
N LEU A 58 7.73 33.17 15.62
CA LEU A 58 6.56 32.28 15.71
C LEU A 58 6.66 31.10 14.73
N GLN A 59 7.17 31.31 13.51
CA GLN A 59 7.41 30.25 12.54
C GLN A 59 8.50 29.27 12.99
N GLU A 60 9.59 29.77 13.57
CA GLU A 60 10.66 28.96 14.14
C GLU A 60 10.13 28.08 15.28
N GLY A 61 9.39 28.66 16.23
CA GLY A 61 8.76 27.90 17.31
C GLY A 61 7.78 26.82 16.82
N LEU A 62 7.03 27.11 15.74
CA LEU A 62 6.16 26.12 15.11
C LEU A 62 6.98 24.99 14.46
N GLN A 63 8.06 25.31 13.75
CA GLN A 63 8.92 24.30 13.13
C GLN A 63 9.58 23.39 14.16
N GLU A 64 10.05 23.94 15.28
CA GLU A 64 10.57 23.16 16.41
C GLU A 64 9.51 22.21 16.98
N THR A 65 8.28 22.70 17.15
CA THR A 65 7.17 21.88 17.66
C THR A 65 6.81 20.75 16.69
N LEU A 66 6.81 21.03 15.38
CA LEU A 66 6.59 20.02 14.34
C LEU A 66 7.72 18.98 14.32
N ALA A 67 8.98 19.41 14.49
CA ALA A 67 10.12 18.51 14.56
C ALA A 67 10.02 17.57 15.77
N LYS A 68 9.64 18.09 16.94
CA LYS A 68 9.39 17.28 18.15
C LYS A 68 8.24 16.29 17.95
N LEU A 69 7.14 16.70 17.35
CA LEU A 69 6.02 15.81 17.02
C LEU A 69 6.43 14.68 16.07
N GLU A 70 7.27 15.00 15.09
CA GLU A 70 7.81 14.04 14.14
C GLU A 70 8.77 13.04 14.80
N GLU A 71 9.58 13.49 15.76
CA GLU A 71 10.43 12.63 16.60
C GLU A 71 9.59 11.68 17.45
N LEU A 72 8.59 12.21 18.18
CA LEU A 72 7.64 11.40 18.95
C LEU A 72 6.93 10.38 18.06
N ARG A 73 6.51 10.78 16.86
CA ARG A 73 5.84 9.88 15.91
C ARG A 73 6.74 8.70 15.53
N ARG A 74 8.04 8.92 15.30
CA ARG A 74 9.00 7.84 14.99
C ARG A 74 9.24 6.93 16.19
N GLY A 75 9.26 7.50 17.40
CA GLY A 75 9.47 6.77 18.65
C GLY A 75 8.26 5.99 19.18
N VAL A 76 7.07 6.15 18.60
CA VAL A 76 5.78 5.65 19.18
C VAL A 76 5.77 4.16 19.52
N TRP A 77 6.52 3.35 18.78
CA TRP A 77 6.58 1.90 18.94
C TRP A 77 7.80 1.41 19.74
N THR A 78 8.83 2.23 19.89
CA THR A 78 10.12 1.85 20.48
C THR A 78 10.31 2.44 21.87
N GLU A 79 9.83 3.66 22.10
CA GLU A 79 10.08 4.39 23.34
C GLU A 79 9.08 4.06 24.47
N PRO A 80 9.40 4.36 25.73
CA PRO A 80 8.46 4.20 26.84
C PRO A 80 7.24 5.13 26.71
N ALA A 81 6.03 4.58 26.84
CA ALA A 81 4.78 5.34 26.67
C ALA A 81 4.59 6.43 27.72
N GLU A 82 5.20 6.31 28.89
CA GLU A 82 5.07 7.32 29.95
C GLU A 82 5.86 8.58 29.60
N ARG A 83 7.11 8.41 29.17
CA ARG A 83 7.95 9.50 28.67
C ARG A 83 7.25 10.24 27.53
N MET A 84 6.80 9.49 26.52
CA MET A 84 6.12 10.07 25.36
C MET A 84 4.81 10.78 25.71
N ARG A 85 4.05 10.28 26.68
CA ARG A 85 2.83 10.97 27.16
C ARG A 85 3.17 12.28 27.85
N GLY A 86 4.23 12.31 28.65
CA GLY A 86 4.74 13.55 29.26
C GLY A 86 5.13 14.57 28.20
N GLU A 87 5.95 14.19 27.23
CA GLU A 87 6.38 15.07 26.13
C GLU A 87 5.19 15.55 25.28
N LEU A 88 4.22 14.67 24.99
CA LEU A 88 3.02 15.02 24.23
C LEU A 88 2.12 16.02 24.99
N SER A 89 2.01 15.89 26.33
CA SER A 89 1.26 16.82 27.17
C SER A 89 1.93 18.18 27.36
N ALA A 90 3.23 18.26 27.12
CA ALA A 90 4.00 19.51 27.17
C ALA A 90 3.85 20.36 25.90
N ILE A 91 3.22 19.82 24.85
CA ILE A 91 2.98 20.57 23.61
C ILE A 91 1.85 21.56 23.84
N ASP A 92 2.14 22.83 23.58
CA ASP A 92 1.16 23.91 23.72
C ASP A 92 0.16 23.90 22.55
N ILE A 93 -0.96 23.21 22.75
CA ILE A 93 -2.08 23.18 21.80
C ILE A 93 -2.77 24.55 21.72
N VAL A 94 -2.70 25.37 22.77
CA VAL A 94 -3.34 26.70 22.81
C VAL A 94 -2.63 27.64 21.84
N ALA A 95 -1.29 27.60 21.81
CA ALA A 95 -0.49 28.35 20.84
C ALA A 95 -0.66 27.83 19.41
N HIS A 96 -0.90 26.52 19.23
CA HIS A 96 -0.99 25.88 17.91
C HIS A 96 -2.21 24.94 17.77
N PRO A 97 -3.45 25.47 17.68
CA PRO A 97 -4.67 24.65 17.68
C PRO A 97 -4.75 23.63 16.53
N HIS A 98 -4.14 23.95 15.39
CA HIS A 98 -4.11 23.06 14.23
C HIS A 98 -3.31 21.76 14.46
N LEU A 99 -2.50 21.68 15.53
CA LEU A 99 -1.76 20.47 15.92
C LEU A 99 -2.59 19.51 16.79
N GLU A 100 -3.72 19.97 17.34
CA GLU A 100 -4.64 19.15 18.14
C GLU A 100 -4.96 17.77 17.53
N PRO A 101 -5.35 17.64 16.24
CA PRO A 101 -5.66 16.33 15.66
C PRO A 101 -4.45 15.40 15.61
N VAL A 102 -3.24 15.95 15.44
CA VAL A 102 -1.99 15.16 15.42
C VAL A 102 -1.67 14.66 16.83
N VAL A 103 -1.79 15.55 17.82
CA VAL A 103 -1.57 15.23 19.23
C VAL A 103 -2.59 14.19 19.72
N ALA A 104 -3.88 14.40 19.46
CA ALA A 104 -4.95 13.48 19.84
C ALA A 104 -4.75 12.08 19.21
N ARG A 105 -4.33 12.03 17.95
CA ARG A 105 -4.00 10.78 17.27
C ARG A 105 -2.84 10.06 17.94
N LEU A 106 -1.73 10.74 18.20
CA LEU A 106 -0.57 10.14 18.88
C LEU A 106 -0.95 9.68 20.29
N GLY A 107 -1.74 10.45 21.03
CA GLY A 107 -2.24 10.08 22.35
C GLY A 107 -3.07 8.79 22.31
N THR A 108 -3.96 8.67 21.33
CA THR A 108 -4.75 7.45 21.10
C THR A 108 -3.85 6.25 20.79
N LEU A 109 -2.84 6.42 19.93
CA LEU A 109 -1.89 5.36 19.63
C LEU A 109 -1.11 4.92 20.87
N LEU A 110 -0.60 5.85 21.68
CA LEU A 110 0.15 5.54 22.89
C LEU A 110 -0.70 4.80 23.92
N LYS A 111 -1.97 5.21 24.09
CA LYS A 111 -2.91 4.57 25.01
C LYS A 111 -3.18 3.10 24.64
N HIS A 112 -3.32 2.81 23.35
CA HIS A 112 -3.77 1.50 22.87
C HIS A 112 -2.64 0.63 22.27
N ARG A 113 -1.38 1.07 22.31
CA ARG A 113 -0.24 0.37 21.71
C ARG A 113 -0.03 -1.07 22.20
N GLN A 114 -0.23 -1.30 23.50
CA GLN A 114 -0.06 -2.62 24.11
C GLN A 114 -1.18 -3.57 23.70
N ALA A 115 -2.42 -3.08 23.66
CA ALA A 115 -3.56 -3.84 23.18
C ALA A 115 -3.36 -4.23 21.70
N LEU A 116 -2.86 -3.32 20.87
CA LEU A 116 -2.52 -3.63 19.48
C LEU A 116 -1.44 -4.72 19.37
N ALA A 117 -0.40 -4.67 20.20
CA ALA A 117 0.63 -5.69 20.24
C ALA A 117 0.09 -7.06 20.71
N ALA A 118 -0.85 -7.07 21.67
CA ALA A 118 -1.51 -8.28 22.14
C ALA A 118 -2.32 -8.97 21.03
N VAL A 119 -2.96 -8.20 20.13
CA VAL A 119 -3.68 -8.75 18.96
C VAL A 119 -2.76 -9.56 18.05
N ALA A 120 -1.51 -9.11 17.88
CA ALA A 120 -0.51 -9.80 17.05
C ALA A 120 -0.02 -11.11 17.67
N VAL A 121 0.18 -11.15 18.99
CA VAL A 121 0.74 -12.32 19.70
C VAL A 121 -0.34 -13.37 19.99
N GLY A 122 -1.57 -12.94 20.29
CA GLY A 122 -2.65 -13.80 20.77
C GLY A 122 -3.39 -14.63 19.72
N ASN A 123 -2.86 -14.85 18.50
CA ASN A 123 -3.52 -15.72 17.53
C ASN A 123 -2.59 -16.35 16.50
N ALA A 124 -2.69 -17.66 16.32
CA ALA A 124 -2.06 -18.36 15.21
C ALA A 124 -2.63 -17.95 13.83
N THR A 125 -3.85 -17.41 13.78
CA THR A 125 -4.52 -17.01 12.53
C THR A 125 -4.40 -15.52 12.22
N ALA A 126 -3.75 -14.73 13.08
CA ALA A 126 -3.55 -13.31 12.84
C ALA A 126 -2.52 -13.13 11.72
N ASP A 127 -2.87 -12.27 10.76
CA ASP A 127 -1.96 -11.85 9.71
C ASP A 127 -0.96 -10.83 10.28
N THR A 128 0.20 -11.31 10.70
CA THR A 128 1.25 -10.49 11.33
C THR A 128 1.80 -9.44 10.37
N GLU A 129 1.89 -9.75 9.07
CA GLU A 129 2.34 -8.83 8.03
C GLU A 129 1.34 -7.67 7.87
N PHE A 130 0.04 -7.97 7.87
CA PHE A 130 -0.99 -6.94 7.88
C PHE A 130 -0.92 -6.05 9.12
N ILE A 131 -0.71 -6.62 10.31
CA ILE A 131 -0.61 -5.82 11.55
C ILE A 131 0.62 -4.90 11.51
N THR A 132 1.76 -5.39 11.00
CA THR A 132 2.96 -4.56 10.81
C THR A 132 2.69 -3.39 9.87
N HIS A 133 2.09 -3.65 8.70
CA HIS A 133 1.68 -2.59 7.77
C HIS A 133 0.67 -1.63 8.39
N PHE A 134 -0.30 -2.14 9.17
CA PHE A 134 -1.28 -1.31 9.85
C PHE A 134 -0.60 -0.38 10.87
N ARG A 135 0.38 -0.87 11.62
CA ARG A 135 1.21 -0.05 12.53
C ARG A 135 1.97 1.03 11.77
N GLU A 136 2.58 0.69 10.64
CA GLU A 136 3.28 1.65 9.78
C GLU A 136 2.35 2.76 9.29
N VAL A 137 1.16 2.42 8.77
CA VAL A 137 0.14 3.38 8.33
C VAL A 137 -0.29 4.29 9.47
N LEU A 138 -0.50 3.73 10.68
CA LEU A 138 -0.94 4.48 11.85
C LEU A 138 0.11 5.51 12.28
N SER A 139 1.38 5.08 12.34
CA SER A 139 2.49 5.94 12.73
C SER A 139 3.02 6.81 11.60
N ALA A 140 2.70 6.57 10.33
CA ALA A 140 3.27 7.33 9.19
C ALA A 140 2.86 8.82 9.17
N ALA A 141 3.76 9.64 8.63
CA ALA A 141 3.49 11.04 8.30
C ALA A 141 2.31 11.14 7.33
N PRO A 142 1.50 12.22 7.37
CA PRO A 142 0.32 12.35 6.53
C PRO A 142 0.60 12.16 5.03
N GLN A 143 1.75 12.64 4.55
CA GLN A 143 2.17 12.56 3.15
C GLN A 143 2.45 11.11 2.70
N LEU A 144 3.09 10.30 3.56
CA LEU A 144 3.44 8.91 3.26
C LEU A 144 2.27 7.94 3.49
N ARG A 145 1.27 8.37 4.27
CA ARG A 145 0.16 7.50 4.67
C ARG A 145 -0.69 7.07 3.47
N SER A 146 -0.92 7.95 2.51
CA SER A 146 -1.66 7.62 1.28
C SER A 146 -0.98 6.48 0.50
N GLU A 147 0.33 6.59 0.30
CA GLU A 147 1.13 5.57 -0.39
C GLU A 147 1.09 4.22 0.34
N LEU A 148 1.25 4.22 1.66
CA LEU A 148 1.20 2.98 2.46
C LEU A 148 -0.20 2.34 2.42
N ARG A 149 -1.26 3.16 2.49
CA ARG A 149 -2.65 2.68 2.35
C ARG A 149 -2.87 2.05 0.97
N GLU A 150 -2.33 2.62 -0.09
CA GLU A 150 -2.43 2.08 -1.45
C GLU A 150 -1.66 0.76 -1.61
N ARG A 151 -0.45 0.66 -1.04
CA ARG A 151 0.31 -0.60 -1.00
C ARG A 151 -0.47 -1.70 -0.31
N ALA A 152 -1.08 -1.41 0.84
CA ALA A 152 -1.91 -2.35 1.57
C ALA A 152 -3.17 -2.77 0.78
N VAL A 153 -3.83 -1.82 0.11
CA VAL A 153 -4.97 -2.13 -0.79
C VAL A 153 -4.53 -3.03 -1.94
N SER A 154 -3.33 -2.82 -2.48
CA SER A 154 -2.74 -3.64 -3.53
C SER A 154 -2.46 -5.07 -3.06
N ALA A 155 -1.91 -5.24 -1.85
CA ALA A 155 -1.71 -6.54 -1.21
C ALA A 155 -3.04 -7.31 -1.01
N PHE A 156 -4.14 -6.59 -0.71
CA PHE A 156 -5.48 -7.17 -0.59
C PHE A 156 -6.07 -7.68 -1.92
N THR A 157 -5.36 -7.54 -3.04
CA THR A 157 -5.74 -8.16 -4.32
C THR A 157 -5.71 -9.70 -4.21
N ASP A 158 -4.75 -10.28 -3.49
CA ASP A 158 -4.74 -11.72 -3.24
C ASP A 158 -5.92 -12.13 -2.36
N ARG A 159 -6.66 -13.16 -2.79
CA ARG A 159 -7.80 -13.72 -2.06
C ARG A 159 -7.38 -14.29 -0.69
N LYS A 160 -6.20 -14.89 -0.57
CA LYS A 160 -5.72 -15.49 0.69
C LYS A 160 -5.44 -14.40 1.72
N LEU A 161 -4.56 -13.45 1.38
CA LEU A 161 -4.22 -12.30 2.22
C LEU A 161 -5.46 -11.49 2.61
N ARG A 162 -6.37 -11.24 1.67
CA ARG A 162 -7.61 -10.51 1.98
C ARG A 162 -8.50 -11.22 2.99
N LYS A 163 -8.64 -12.54 2.92
CA LYS A 163 -9.43 -13.31 3.90
C LYS A 163 -8.78 -13.23 5.28
N ALA A 164 -7.46 -13.38 5.35
CA ALA A 164 -6.70 -13.26 6.59
C ALA A 164 -6.80 -11.84 7.16
N GLY A 165 -6.43 -10.82 6.38
CA GLY A 165 -6.53 -9.41 6.73
C GLY A 165 -7.94 -8.98 7.17
N ARG A 166 -9.02 -9.48 6.55
CA ARG A 166 -10.40 -9.20 7.01
C ARG A 166 -10.73 -9.81 8.38
N ARG A 167 -10.21 -11.01 8.68
CA ARG A 167 -10.38 -11.62 10.01
C ARG A 167 -9.60 -10.82 11.05
N THR A 168 -8.35 -10.48 10.74
CA THR A 168 -7.51 -9.61 11.59
C THR A 168 -8.19 -8.26 11.82
N LEU A 169 -8.72 -7.63 10.77
CA LEU A 169 -9.42 -6.35 10.85
C LEU A 169 -10.70 -6.42 11.69
N LYS A 170 -11.49 -7.49 11.56
CA LYS A 170 -12.67 -7.71 12.40
C LYS A 170 -12.28 -7.80 13.87
N ARG A 171 -11.17 -8.49 14.18
CA ARG A 171 -10.66 -8.61 15.54
C ARG A 171 -10.12 -7.27 16.07
N LEU A 172 -9.35 -6.54 15.28
CA LEU A 172 -8.87 -5.20 15.64
C LEU A 172 -10.03 -4.27 16.01
N GLN A 173 -11.13 -4.33 15.27
CA GLN A 173 -12.33 -3.55 15.59
C GLN A 173 -13.06 -3.99 16.87
N GLN A 174 -12.86 -5.23 17.32
CA GLN A 174 -13.45 -5.74 18.56
C GLN A 174 -12.56 -5.42 19.78
N GLU A 175 -11.24 -5.51 19.62
CA GLU A 175 -10.28 -5.38 20.74
C GLU A 175 -9.74 -3.96 20.90
N VAL A 176 -9.62 -3.20 19.81
CA VAL A 176 -9.08 -1.83 19.78
C VAL A 176 -9.86 -0.96 18.77
N PRO A 177 -11.17 -0.72 19.03
CA PRO A 177 -12.01 0.08 18.15
C PRO A 177 -11.48 1.51 17.98
N GLU A 178 -10.93 2.12 19.02
CA GLU A 178 -10.45 3.51 19.01
C GLU A 178 -9.29 3.70 18.02
N ILE A 179 -8.40 2.70 17.89
CA ILE A 179 -7.35 2.73 16.86
C ILE A 179 -7.96 2.62 15.47
N CYS A 180 -9.00 1.80 15.30
CA CYS A 180 -9.67 1.63 14.01
C CYS A 180 -10.42 2.91 13.60
N GLU A 181 -10.94 3.68 14.55
CA GLU A 181 -11.63 4.95 14.29
C GLU A 181 -10.72 5.97 13.59
N LEU A 182 -9.43 5.99 13.96
CA LEU A 182 -8.41 6.84 13.32
C LEU A 182 -8.27 6.60 11.80
N GLU A 183 -8.73 5.45 11.31
CA GLU A 183 -8.55 4.97 9.94
C GLU A 183 -9.86 4.45 9.32
N THR A 184 -11.01 4.94 9.80
CA THR A 184 -12.34 4.43 9.43
C THR A 184 -12.58 4.35 7.92
N GLU A 185 -12.24 5.41 7.18
CA GLU A 185 -12.47 5.47 5.73
C GLU A 185 -11.63 4.44 4.97
N TRP A 186 -10.36 4.29 5.35
CA TRP A 186 -9.45 3.33 4.73
C TRP A 186 -9.86 1.89 5.06
N ILE A 187 -10.21 1.62 6.32
CA ILE A 187 -10.75 0.33 6.78
C ILE A 187 -12.03 -0.02 6.00
N ALA A 188 -12.91 0.95 5.78
CA ALA A 188 -14.11 0.76 4.98
C ALA A 188 -13.78 0.43 3.51
N SER A 189 -12.75 1.06 2.94
CA SER A 189 -12.25 0.75 1.59
C SER A 189 -11.77 -0.71 1.48
N LEU A 190 -10.94 -1.18 2.43
CA LEU A 190 -10.47 -2.57 2.48
C LEU A 190 -11.62 -3.60 2.58
N LYS A 191 -12.69 -3.25 3.30
CA LYS A 191 -13.91 -4.07 3.39
C LYS A 191 -14.71 -4.09 2.09
N LYS A 192 -14.83 -2.95 1.42
CA LYS A 192 -15.57 -2.78 0.15
C LYS A 192 -14.88 -3.45 -1.04
N GLN A 193 -13.57 -3.74 -0.96
CA GLN A 193 -12.79 -4.40 -2.00
C GLN A 193 -13.28 -5.84 -2.25
N LYS A 194 -14.36 -5.98 -3.03
CA LYS A 194 -14.83 -7.25 -3.56
C LYS A 194 -13.76 -7.78 -4.51
N THR A 195 -13.63 -9.10 -4.62
CA THR A 195 -12.86 -9.71 -5.70
C THR A 195 -13.43 -9.14 -6.99
N LYS A 196 -12.68 -8.25 -7.65
CA LYS A 196 -12.82 -7.99 -9.08
C LYS A 196 -12.41 -9.27 -9.82
N TRP A 197 -13.10 -10.38 -9.53
CA TRP A 197 -12.90 -11.67 -10.20
C TRP A 197 -13.34 -11.57 -11.66
N PHE A 198 -14.04 -10.48 -12.04
CA PHE A 198 -14.58 -10.22 -13.37
C PHE A 198 -14.57 -8.72 -13.76
N GLN A 199 -13.58 -7.93 -13.34
CA GLN A 199 -13.32 -6.66 -14.02
C GLN A 199 -12.02 -6.80 -14.80
N GLY A 200 -12.17 -7.45 -15.95
CA GLY A 200 -11.31 -7.39 -17.12
C GLY A 200 -9.89 -6.87 -16.94
N THR A 201 -8.97 -7.74 -16.51
CA THR A 201 -7.90 -8.05 -17.45
C THR A 201 -8.53 -8.90 -18.54
N SER A 202 -9.30 -8.28 -19.43
CA SER A 202 -9.35 -8.82 -20.78
C SER A 202 -7.90 -8.76 -21.22
N LYS A 203 -7.18 -9.86 -21.03
CA LYS A 203 -6.17 -10.24 -22.01
C LYS A 203 -6.84 -9.94 -23.35
N PRO A 204 -6.24 -9.13 -24.23
CA PRO A 204 -6.89 -8.76 -25.48
C PRO A 204 -7.44 -10.04 -26.10
N LEU A 205 -8.62 -10.01 -26.71
CA LEU A 205 -9.30 -11.20 -27.25
C LEU A 205 -8.35 -12.13 -28.02
N SER A 206 -7.31 -11.56 -28.64
CA SER A 206 -6.16 -12.26 -29.23
C SER A 206 -5.42 -13.23 -28.30
N GLN A 207 -5.14 -12.89 -27.04
CA GLN A 207 -4.47 -13.78 -26.07
C GLN A 207 -5.41 -14.83 -25.44
N MET A 208 -6.72 -14.57 -25.40
CA MET A 208 -7.70 -15.57 -24.93
C MET A 208 -8.02 -16.62 -26.00
N LEU A 209 -7.97 -16.26 -27.28
CA LEU A 209 -8.11 -17.23 -28.38
C LEU A 209 -6.95 -18.24 -28.40
N VAL A 210 -5.71 -17.78 -28.16
CA VAL A 210 -4.52 -18.65 -28.13
C VAL A 210 -4.52 -19.63 -26.95
N THR A 211 -5.19 -19.31 -25.84
CA THR A 211 -5.27 -20.24 -24.68
C THR A 211 -6.47 -21.18 -24.74
N ARG A 212 -7.54 -20.82 -25.46
CA ARG A 212 -8.72 -21.68 -25.65
C ARG A 212 -8.42 -22.88 -26.54
N GLU A 213 -7.52 -22.75 -27.52
CA GLU A 213 -7.05 -23.87 -28.34
C GLU A 213 -6.40 -24.96 -27.47
N THR A 214 -5.57 -24.60 -26.49
CA THR A 214 -4.81 -25.59 -25.71
C THR A 214 -5.64 -26.49 -24.79
N TRP A 215 -6.81 -26.05 -24.31
CA TRP A 215 -7.67 -26.90 -23.46
C TRP A 215 -8.54 -27.83 -24.31
N PHE A 216 -9.08 -27.34 -25.43
CA PHE A 216 -9.81 -28.20 -26.37
C PHE A 216 -8.88 -29.26 -26.99
N ASP A 217 -7.65 -28.89 -27.36
CA ASP A 217 -6.67 -29.85 -27.88
C ASP A 217 -6.30 -30.91 -26.84
N LYS A 218 -6.11 -30.53 -25.57
CA LYS A 218 -5.90 -31.50 -24.49
C LYS A 218 -7.11 -32.40 -24.29
N ALA A 219 -8.33 -31.85 -24.29
CA ALA A 219 -9.55 -32.64 -24.12
C ALA A 219 -9.75 -33.63 -25.29
N VAL A 220 -9.53 -33.19 -26.53
CA VAL A 220 -9.59 -34.04 -27.73
C VAL A 220 -8.50 -35.11 -27.69
N TYR A 221 -7.28 -34.76 -27.28
CA TYR A 221 -6.19 -35.73 -27.09
C TYR A 221 -6.57 -36.82 -26.08
N TYR A 222 -7.02 -36.44 -24.88
CA TYR A 222 -7.43 -37.40 -23.86
C TYR A 222 -8.60 -38.28 -24.32
N PHE A 223 -9.59 -37.71 -25.01
CA PHE A 223 -10.70 -38.45 -25.59
C PHE A 223 -10.21 -39.52 -26.59
N TRP A 224 -9.35 -39.14 -27.54
CA TRP A 224 -8.80 -40.09 -28.51
C TRP A 224 -7.92 -41.16 -27.88
N THR A 225 -7.15 -40.82 -26.84
CA THR A 225 -6.39 -41.83 -26.10
C THR A 225 -7.31 -42.84 -25.41
N ALA A 226 -8.42 -42.40 -24.80
CA ALA A 226 -9.40 -43.28 -24.18
C ALA A 226 -10.06 -44.22 -25.22
N VAL A 227 -10.44 -43.69 -26.39
CA VAL A 227 -11.01 -44.49 -27.48
C VAL A 227 -10.03 -45.55 -27.98
N LYS A 228 -8.75 -45.20 -28.15
CA LYS A 228 -7.69 -46.17 -28.53
C LYS A 228 -7.56 -47.30 -27.51
N TRP A 229 -7.55 -46.98 -26.22
CA TRP A 229 -7.47 -47.98 -25.15
C TRP A 229 -8.68 -48.93 -25.14
N MET A 230 -9.89 -48.41 -25.33
CA MET A 230 -11.09 -49.24 -25.43
C MET A 230 -11.03 -50.20 -26.63
N PHE A 231 -10.54 -49.73 -27.78
CA PHE A 231 -10.41 -50.57 -28.97
C PHE A 231 -9.37 -51.67 -28.78
N MET A 232 -8.22 -51.36 -28.17
CA MET A 232 -7.19 -52.36 -27.83
C MET A 232 -7.73 -53.41 -26.86
N ALA A 233 -8.47 -53.00 -25.82
CA ALA A 233 -9.09 -53.93 -24.88
C ALA A 233 -10.11 -54.86 -25.56
N TYR A 234 -10.90 -54.34 -26.49
CA TYR A 234 -11.84 -55.13 -27.27
C TYR A 234 -11.15 -56.19 -28.15
N ILE A 235 -10.07 -55.82 -28.85
CA ILE A 235 -9.29 -56.77 -29.66
C ILE A 235 -8.73 -57.89 -28.78
N ILE A 236 -8.14 -57.55 -27.63
CA ILE A 236 -7.61 -58.53 -26.68
C ILE A 236 -8.71 -59.50 -26.24
N PHE A 237 -9.90 -58.99 -25.93
CA PHE A 237 -11.03 -59.82 -25.52
C PHE A 237 -11.48 -60.80 -26.61
N VAL A 238 -11.56 -60.34 -27.87
CA VAL A 238 -11.91 -61.21 -29.02
C VAL A 238 -10.87 -62.30 -29.23
N ILE A 239 -9.58 -61.96 -29.19
CA ILE A 239 -8.48 -62.93 -29.34
C ILE A 239 -8.53 -63.98 -28.22
N LEU A 240 -8.74 -63.55 -26.96
CA LEU A 240 -8.89 -64.46 -25.82
C LEU A 240 -10.10 -65.40 -26.02
N GLY A 241 -11.22 -64.89 -26.50
CA GLY A 241 -12.41 -65.68 -26.81
C GLY A 241 -12.14 -66.77 -27.85
N VAL A 242 -11.41 -66.44 -28.92
CA VAL A 242 -11.02 -67.42 -29.96
C VAL A 242 -10.07 -68.47 -29.40
N ILE A 243 -9.07 -68.07 -28.61
CA ILE A 243 -8.12 -69.01 -27.97
C ILE A 243 -8.87 -69.98 -27.04
N ILE A 244 -9.79 -69.47 -26.22
CA ILE A 244 -10.63 -70.31 -25.33
C ILE A 244 -11.49 -71.28 -26.15
N ALA A 245 -12.10 -70.82 -27.26
CA ALA A 245 -12.90 -71.67 -28.14
C ALA A 245 -12.06 -72.80 -28.78
N ILE A 246 -10.83 -72.51 -29.20
CA ILE A 246 -9.91 -73.52 -29.75
C ILE A 246 -9.54 -74.55 -28.67
N ILE A 247 -9.18 -74.10 -27.46
CA ILE A 247 -8.79 -75.00 -26.36
C ILE A 247 -9.97 -75.89 -25.91
N THR A 248 -11.18 -75.33 -25.86
CA THR A 248 -12.38 -76.08 -25.46
C THR A 248 -12.91 -76.99 -26.57
N GLY A 249 -12.77 -76.59 -27.84
CA GLY A 249 -13.11 -77.40 -29.00
C GLY A 249 -12.21 -78.62 -29.18
N ALA A 250 -10.92 -78.51 -28.87
CA ALA A 250 -9.97 -79.63 -28.94
C ALA A 250 -10.17 -80.72 -27.87
N LYS A 251 -11.05 -80.48 -26.88
CA LYS A 251 -11.40 -81.45 -25.82
C LYS A 251 -12.66 -82.28 -26.12
N LYS A 252 -13.31 -82.05 -27.26
CA LYS A 252 -14.41 -82.88 -27.76
C LYS A 252 -13.90 -83.81 -28.86
#